data_AF-A0AAU9XU93-F1
#
_entry.id   AF-A0AAU9XU93-F1
#
_cell.length_a   1.000
_cell.length_b   1.000
_cell.length_c   1.000
_cell.angle_alpha   90.00
_cell.angle_beta   90.00
_cell.angle_gamma   90.00
#
_symmetry.space_group_name_H-M   'P 1'
#
loop_
_entity.id
_entity.type
_entity.pdbx_description
1 polymer ?
#
loop_
_entity_poly.entity_id
_entity_poly.type
_entity_poly.pdbx_seq_one_letter_code
_entity_poly.pdbx_strand_id
1 'polypeptide(L)'
;MAADDDIPPEDPVQFRVRFSSYVDQSIYELGLEPFYSSGDGNCFYNSLSILMSGHESDNEFFRLGAAMYGLAHYNHIVDAVRTISYLLLCLLSVLVYNFNVLVSCFKSYFVLLSYFFLQNAWNFSDRGNAL
;
A
#
# COMPACT_ATOMS: atom_id res chain seq x y z
N MET A 1 -3.98 -27.65 -18.52
CA MET A 1 -2.73 -27.55 -19.29
C MET A 1 -3.06 -26.88 -20.61
N ALA A 2 -3.22 -25.56 -20.58
CA ALA A 2 -3.31 -24.74 -21.79
C ALA A 2 -1.95 -24.05 -21.88
N ALA A 3 -1.24 -24.29 -22.98
CA ALA A 3 0.07 -23.74 -23.22
C ALA A 3 -0.06 -22.24 -23.46
N ASP A 4 0.67 -21.45 -22.68
CA ASP A 4 0.82 -20.00 -22.80
C ASP A 4 1.86 -19.67 -23.90
N ASP A 5 1.75 -20.35 -25.05
CA ASP A 5 2.72 -20.33 -26.16
C ASP A 5 2.63 -19.07 -27.04
N ASP A 6 1.77 -18.10 -26.71
CA ASP A 6 1.46 -16.94 -27.58
C ASP A 6 2.02 -15.59 -27.11
N ILE A 7 2.80 -15.54 -26.02
CA ILE A 7 3.52 -14.31 -25.66
C ILE A 7 4.88 -14.35 -26.38
N PRO A 8 5.14 -13.44 -27.35
CA PRO A 8 6.44 -13.40 -27.99
C PRO A 8 7.53 -13.17 -26.92
N PRO A 9 8.67 -13.88 -26.99
CA PRO A 9 9.73 -13.73 -26.00
C PRO A 9 10.14 -12.26 -25.96
N GLU A 10 10.03 -11.63 -24.78
CA GLU A 10 10.47 -10.26 -24.58
C GLU A 10 11.95 -10.15 -24.95
N ASP A 11 12.32 -9.09 -25.68
CA ASP A 11 13.71 -8.87 -26.06
C ASP A 11 14.57 -8.85 -24.78
N PRO A 12 15.61 -9.72 -24.67
CA PRO A 12 16.48 -9.77 -23.50
C PRO A 12 17.08 -8.41 -23.12
N VAL A 13 17.29 -7.53 -24.12
CA VAL A 13 17.78 -6.16 -23.92
C VAL A 13 16.71 -5.31 -23.25
N GLN A 14 15.46 -5.40 -23.71
CA GLN A 14 14.34 -4.64 -23.16
C GLN A 14 14.02 -5.07 -21.72
N PHE A 15 14.10 -6.37 -21.45
CA PHE A 15 13.96 -6.92 -20.10
C PHE A 15 15.04 -6.37 -19.15
N ARG A 16 16.33 -6.42 -19.54
CA ARG A 16 17.43 -5.88 -18.70
C ARG A 16 17.27 -4.39 -18.43
N VAL A 17 16.91 -3.60 -19.44
CA VAL A 17 16.70 -2.15 -19.28
C VAL A 17 15.56 -1.88 -18.30
N ARG A 18 14.43 -2.58 -18.44
CA ARG A 18 13.29 -2.42 -17.52
C ARG A 18 13.65 -2.84 -16.10
N PHE A 19 14.30 -3.98 -15.93
CA PHE A 19 14.75 -4.47 -14.63
C PHE A 19 15.72 -3.49 -13.95
N SER A 20 16.66 -2.91 -14.70
CA SER A 20 17.60 -1.92 -14.17
C SER A 20 16.94 -0.62 -13.69
N SER A 21 15.70 -0.34 -14.09
CA SER A 21 14.93 0.79 -13.56
C SER A 21 14.34 0.53 -12.17
N TYR A 22 14.23 -0.73 -11.76
CA TYR A 22 13.66 -1.13 -10.47
C TYR A 22 14.71 -1.51 -9.43
N VAL A 23 15.93 -1.82 -9.87
CA VAL A 23 16.97 -2.43 -9.04
C VAL A 23 18.22 -1.57 -9.07
N ASP A 24 18.77 -1.28 -7.89
CA ASP A 24 19.96 -0.45 -7.71
C ASP A 24 21.19 -1.08 -8.37
N GLN A 25 22.10 -0.23 -8.84
CA GLN A 25 23.29 -0.65 -9.57
C GLN A 25 24.22 -1.54 -8.71
N SER A 26 24.20 -1.36 -7.37
CA SER A 26 24.94 -2.19 -6.41
C SER A 26 24.59 -3.68 -6.47
N ILE A 27 23.39 -4.05 -6.93
CA ILE A 27 23.00 -5.46 -7.06
C ILE A 27 23.78 -6.17 -8.16
N TYR A 28 24.15 -5.46 -9.23
CA TYR A 28 24.97 -6.03 -10.30
C TYR A 28 26.44 -6.19 -9.89
N GLU A 29 26.93 -5.35 -8.97
CA GLU A 29 28.29 -5.46 -8.41
C GLU A 29 28.45 -6.75 -7.58
N LEU A 30 27.36 -7.31 -7.08
CA LEU A 30 27.32 -8.61 -6.40
C LEU A 30 27.38 -9.80 -7.38
N GLY A 31 27.43 -9.55 -8.70
CA GLY A 31 27.41 -10.58 -9.73
C GLY A 31 26.06 -11.29 -9.87
N LEU A 32 24.98 -10.69 -9.36
CA LEU A 32 23.63 -11.22 -9.47
C LEU A 32 23.03 -10.82 -10.83
N GLU A 33 22.56 -11.82 -11.58
CA GLU A 33 21.88 -11.60 -12.86
C GLU A 33 20.37 -11.76 -12.72
N PRO A 34 19.57 -10.91 -13.39
CA PRO A 34 18.13 -11.11 -13.45
C PRO A 34 17.82 -12.34 -14.30
N PHE A 35 16.82 -13.11 -13.88
CA PHE A 35 16.27 -14.21 -14.66
C PHE A 35 14.81 -13.92 -14.99
N TYR A 36 14.36 -14.48 -16.11
CA TYR A 36 12.96 -14.40 -16.51
C TYR A 36 12.15 -15.50 -15.82
N SER A 37 10.93 -15.17 -15.42
CA SER A 37 9.90 -16.09 -14.96
C SER A 37 8.61 -15.72 -15.68
N SER A 38 7.75 -16.71 -15.97
CA SER A 38 6.49 -16.42 -16.68
C SER A 38 5.64 -15.45 -15.86
N GLY A 39 5.11 -14.43 -16.55
CA GLY A 39 4.32 -13.35 -15.96
C GLY A 39 2.84 -13.70 -15.77
N ASP A 40 2.54 -14.95 -15.42
CA ASP A 40 1.17 -15.43 -15.20
C ASP A 40 0.70 -15.14 -13.75
N GLY A 41 -0.49 -15.61 -13.40
CA GLY A 41 -1.01 -15.52 -12.03
C GLY A 41 -0.19 -16.27 -10.96
N ASN A 42 0.85 -17.01 -11.34
CA ASN A 42 1.73 -17.78 -10.48
C ASN A 42 3.18 -17.26 -10.47
N CYS A 43 3.47 -16.10 -11.06
CA CYS A 43 4.83 -15.57 -11.26
C CYS A 43 5.74 -15.63 -10.01
N PHE A 44 5.18 -15.45 -8.81
CA PHE A 44 5.91 -15.62 -7.54
C PHE A 44 6.38 -17.06 -7.32
N TYR A 45 5.48 -18.04 -7.46
CA TYR A 45 5.81 -19.45 -7.27
C TYR A 45 6.68 -19.99 -8.41
N ASN A 46 6.50 -19.46 -9.61
CA ASN A 46 7.35 -19.75 -10.76
C ASN A 46 8.79 -19.29 -10.49
N SER A 47 8.96 -18.03 -10.07
CA SER A 47 10.28 -17.49 -9.70
C SER A 47 10.92 -18.28 -8.55
N LEU A 48 10.13 -18.62 -7.53
CA LEU A 48 10.61 -19.43 -6.40
C LEU A 48 11.05 -20.82 -6.85
N SER A 49 10.28 -21.48 -7.73
CA SER A 49 10.62 -22.80 -8.24
C SER A 49 11.90 -22.78 -9.07
N ILE A 50 12.11 -21.76 -9.91
CA ILE A 50 13.37 -21.57 -10.64
C ILE A 50 14.55 -21.42 -9.67
N LEU A 51 14.39 -20.64 -8.60
CA LEU A 51 15.46 -20.46 -7.60
C LEU A 51 15.79 -21.72 -6.81
N MET A 52 14.78 -22.55 -6.51
CA MET A 52 14.93 -23.70 -5.62
C MET A 52 15.21 -25.01 -6.35
N SER A 53 14.64 -25.22 -7.53
CA SER A 53 14.77 -26.46 -8.31
C SER A 53 15.26 -26.25 -9.74
N GLY A 54 15.47 -25.00 -10.17
CA GLY A 54 15.89 -24.67 -11.52
C GLY A 54 14.79 -24.81 -12.57
N HIS A 55 13.58 -25.23 -12.20
CA HIS A 55 12.50 -25.53 -13.14
C HIS A 55 11.20 -24.86 -12.69
N GLU A 56 10.61 -24.10 -13.60
CA GLU A 56 9.33 -23.42 -13.38
C GLU A 56 8.15 -24.38 -13.18
N SER A 57 8.26 -25.61 -13.71
CA SER A 57 7.22 -26.65 -13.62
C SER A 57 6.93 -27.10 -12.19
N ASP A 58 7.85 -26.86 -11.26
CA ASP A 58 7.70 -27.28 -9.87
C ASP A 58 6.90 -26.27 -9.03
N ASN A 59 6.42 -25.17 -9.63
CA ASN A 59 5.65 -24.14 -8.95
C ASN A 59 4.44 -24.70 -8.17
N GLU A 60 3.82 -25.78 -8.67
CA GLU A 60 2.64 -26.38 -8.06
C GLU A 60 2.98 -26.99 -6.70
N PHE A 61 4.17 -27.60 -6.56
CA PHE A 61 4.64 -28.17 -5.30
C PHE A 61 4.92 -27.08 -4.27
N PHE A 62 5.56 -25.98 -4.68
CA PHE A 62 5.82 -24.86 -3.77
C PHE A 62 4.53 -24.17 -3.33
N ARG A 63 3.58 -23.99 -4.25
CA ARG A 63 2.26 -23.43 -3.96
C ARG A 63 1.46 -24.32 -3.00
N LEU A 64 1.45 -25.63 -3.23
CA LEU A 64 0.81 -26.60 -2.34
C LEU A 64 1.49 -26.63 -0.97
N GLY A 65 2.83 -26.63 -0.93
CA GLY A 65 3.60 -26.59 0.31
C GLY A 65 3.30 -25.34 1.13
N ALA A 66 3.21 -24.17 0.51
CA ALA A 66 2.82 -22.93 1.17
C ALA A 66 1.39 -23.01 1.74
N ALA A 67 0.45 -23.59 1.00
CA ALA A 67 -0.92 -23.79 1.46
C ALA A 67 -1.00 -24.75 2.66
N MET A 68 -0.26 -25.87 2.61
CA MET A 68 -0.20 -26.84 3.71
C MET A 68 0.45 -26.23 4.96
N TYR A 69 1.52 -25.46 4.79
CA TYR A 69 2.15 -24.73 5.89
C TYR A 69 1.18 -23.73 6.51
N GLY A 70 0.45 -23.00 5.67
CA GLY A 70 -0.57 -22.04 6.09
C GLY A 70 -1.70 -22.70 6.87
N LEU A 71 -2.13 -23.91 6.47
CA LEU A 71 -3.13 -24.69 7.19
C LEU A 71 -2.59 -25.18 8.53
N ALA A 72 -1.37 -25.71 8.57
CA ALA A 72 -0.74 -26.22 9.79
C ALA A 72 -0.49 -25.12 10.84
N HIS A 73 -0.21 -23.89 10.39
CA HIS A 73 0.07 -22.75 11.26
C HIS A 73 -1.01 -21.66 11.17
N TYR A 74 -2.24 -22.07 10.86
CA TYR A 74 -3.36 -21.16 10.63
C TYR A 74 -3.55 -20.15 11.77
N ASN A 75 -3.47 -20.62 13.03
CA ASN A 75 -3.65 -19.76 14.20
C ASN A 75 -2.60 -18.64 14.26
N HIS A 76 -1.34 -18.94 13.96
CA HIS A 76 -0.27 -17.94 13.95
C HIS A 76 -0.47 -16.89 12.85
N ILE A 77 -0.88 -17.33 11.65
CA ILE A 77 -1.12 -16.44 10.52
C ILE A 77 -2.34 -15.54 10.81
N VAL A 78 -3.43 -16.13 11.32
CA VAL A 78 -4.64 -15.39 11.67
C VAL A 78 -4.39 -14.39 12.78
N ASP A 79 -3.61 -14.74 13.80
CA ASP A 79 -3.30 -13.82 14.89
C ASP A 79 -2.41 -12.65 14.41
N ALA A 80 -1.49 -12.90 13.49
CA ALA A 80 -0.71 -11.83 12.85
C ALA A 80 -1.62 -10.90 12.03
N VAL A 81 -2.50 -11.45 11.18
CA VAL A 81 -3.46 -10.67 10.37
C VAL A 81 -4.43 -9.90 11.26
N ARG A 82 -4.90 -10.51 12.34
CA ARG A 82 -5.80 -9.88 13.32
C ARG A 82 -5.11 -8.71 14.03
N THR A 83 -3.86 -8.88 14.43
CA THR A 83 -3.06 -7.82 15.07
C THR A 83 -2.89 -6.63 14.14
N ILE A 84 -2.52 -6.86 12.87
CA ILE A 84 -2.39 -5.80 11.85
C ILE A 84 -3.73 -5.11 11.62
N SER A 85 -4.82 -5.88 11.54
CA SER A 85 -6.17 -5.34 11.35
C SER A 85 -6.58 -4.44 12.51
N TYR A 86 -6.31 -4.83 13.77
CA TYR A 86 -6.59 -3.99 14.93
C TYR A 86 -5.74 -2.72 14.96
N LEU A 87 -4.46 -2.82 14.59
CA LEU A 87 -3.59 -1.66 14.50
C LEU A 87 -4.13 -0.66 13.47
N LEU A 88 -4.54 -1.15 12.29
CA LEU A 88 -5.10 -0.32 11.23
C LEU A 88 -6.40 0.37 11.67
N LEU A 89 -7.31 -0.37 12.33
CA LEU A 89 -8.54 0.17 12.89
C LEU A 89 -8.28 1.23 13.96
N CYS A 90 -7.28 1.00 14.82
CA CYS A 90 -6.87 1.98 15.83
C CYS A 90 -6.36 3.27 15.17
N LEU A 91 -5.49 3.17 14.18
CA LEU A 91 -4.98 4.33 13.43
C LEU A 91 -6.11 5.10 12.72
N LEU A 92 -7.06 4.40 12.10
CA LEU A 92 -8.24 5.02 11.48
C LEU A 92 -9.10 5.76 12.51
N SER A 93 -9.32 5.16 13.69
CA SER A 93 -10.09 5.80 14.76
C SER A 93 -9.44 7.09 15.26
N VAL A 94 -8.10 7.09 15.40
CA VAL A 94 -7.32 8.27 15.78
C VAL A 94 -7.40 9.34 14.69
N LEU A 95 -7.30 8.95 13.42
CA LEU A 95 -7.43 9.88 12.30
C LEU A 95 -8.81 10.56 12.27
N VAL A 96 -9.89 9.78 12.41
CA VAL A 96 -11.26 10.29 12.47
C VAL A 96 -11.47 11.20 13.67
N TYR A 97 -10.93 10.83 14.84
CA TYR A 97 -11.00 11.68 16.03
C TYR A 97 -10.32 13.04 15.82
N ASN A 98 -9.09 13.05 15.29
CA ASN A 98 -8.37 14.28 14.99
C ASN A 98 -9.12 15.14 13.96
N PHE A 99 -9.70 14.53 12.93
CA PHE A 99 -10.53 15.24 11.96
C PHE A 99 -11.77 15.89 12.61
N ASN A 100 -12.47 15.16 13.48
CA ASN A 100 -13.63 15.71 14.20
C ASN A 100 -13.24 16.88 15.12
N VAL A 101 -12.12 16.77 15.84
CA VAL A 101 -11.58 17.87 16.66
C VAL A 101 -11.28 19.10 15.79
N LEU A 102 -10.64 18.90 14.64
CA LEU A 102 -10.33 19.97 13.70
C LEU A 102 -11.60 20.67 13.20
N VAL A 103 -12.62 19.91 12.78
CA VAL A 103 -13.91 20.44 12.34
C VAL A 103 -14.60 21.23 13.46
N SER A 104 -14.59 20.71 14.68
CA SER A 104 -15.11 21.42 15.86
C SER A 104 -14.37 22.72 16.15
N CYS A 105 -13.03 22.73 16.05
CA CYS A 105 -12.23 23.95 16.19
C CYS A 105 -12.58 24.98 15.11
N PHE A 106 -12.73 24.57 13.85
CA PHE A 106 -13.16 25.47 12.78
C PHE A 106 -14.56 26.04 13.04
N LYS A 107 -15.50 25.23 13.52
CA LYS A 107 -16.84 25.68 13.86
C LYS A 107 -16.82 26.71 15.00
N SER A 108 -16.07 26.44 16.05
CA SER A 108 -15.90 27.37 17.18
C SER A 108 -15.23 28.67 16.75
N TYR A 109 -14.19 28.60 15.92
CA TYR A 109 -13.52 29.78 15.37
C TYR A 109 -14.47 30.64 14.53
N PHE A 110 -15.28 30.03 13.67
CA PHE A 110 -16.22 30.75 12.82
C PHE A 110 -17.32 31.45 13.65
N VAL A 111 -17.82 30.77 14.69
CA VAL A 111 -18.76 31.38 15.65
C VAL A 111 -18.11 32.57 16.35
N LEU A 112 -16.91 32.43 16.90
CA LEU A 112 -16.20 33.52 17.58
C LEU A 112 -15.95 34.71 16.65
N LEU A 113 -15.55 34.43 15.41
CA LEU A 113 -15.32 35.45 14.38
C LEU A 113 -16.62 36.19 14.05
N SER A 114 -17.75 35.48 13.93
CA SER A 114 -19.05 36.10 13.67
C SER A 114 -19.52 37.01 14.83
N TYR A 115 -19.29 36.62 16.08
CA TYR A 115 -19.56 37.47 17.25
C TYR A 115 -18.70 38.73 17.23
N PHE A 116 -17.42 38.62 16.89
CA PHE A 116 -16.51 39.76 16.79
C PHE A 116 -16.97 40.75 15.71
N PHE A 117 -17.39 40.26 14.54
CA PHE A 117 -17.94 41.12 13.48
C PHE A 117 -19.26 41.78 13.90
N LEU A 118 -20.18 41.06 14.55
CA LEU A 118 -21.43 41.63 15.03
C LEU A 118 -21.21 42.72 16.08
N GLN A 119 -20.28 42.51 17.01
CA GLN A 119 -19.98 43.46 18.07
C GLN A 119 -19.34 44.73 17.52
N ASN A 120 -18.46 44.60 16.52
CA ASN A 120 -17.89 45.76 15.81
C ASN A 120 -18.94 46.50 14.98
N ALA A 121 -19.87 45.80 14.33
CA ALA A 121 -20.97 46.42 13.59
C ALA A 121 -21.94 47.20 14.49
N TRP A 122 -22.29 46.65 15.67
CA TRP A 122 -23.10 47.32 16.68
C TRP A 122 -22.41 48.58 17.22
N ASN A 123 -21.13 48.47 17.61
CA ASN A 123 -20.35 49.61 18.08
C ASN A 123 -20.21 50.72 17.03
N PHE A 124 -20.25 50.38 15.74
CA PHE A 124 -20.25 51.35 14.65
C PHE A 124 -21.62 52.01 14.46
N SER A 125 -22.72 51.24 14.57
CA SER A 125 -24.10 51.73 14.49
C SER A 125 -24.43 52.72 15.62
N ASP A 126 -24.01 52.43 16.86
CA ASP A 126 -24.25 53.32 18.01
C ASP A 126 -23.47 54.64 17.90
N ARG A 127 -22.30 54.65 17.25
CA ARG A 127 -21.56 55.88 16.97
C ARG A 127 -22.15 56.70 15.81
N GLY A 128 -22.84 56.04 14.87
CA GLY A 128 -23.54 56.70 13.76
C GLY A 128 -24.84 57.39 14.18
N ASN A 129 -25.52 56.89 15.20
CA ASN A 129 -26.75 57.49 15.76
C ASN A 129 -26.48 58.57 16.83
N ALA A 130 -25.22 58.87 17.14
CA ALA A 130 -24.81 59.87 18.11
C ALA A 130 -24.34 61.21 17.49
N LEU A 131 -24.51 61.37 16.17
CA LEU A 131 -24.33 62.61 15.40
C LEU A 131 -25.69 63.11 14.88
#